data_AF-A0A1V4RK17-F1
#
_entry.id   AF-A0A1V4RK17-F1
#
_cell.length_a   1.000
_cell.length_b   1.000
_cell.length_c   1.000
_cell.angle_alpha   90.00
_cell.angle_beta   90.00
_cell.angle_gamma   90.00
#
_symmetry.space_group_name_H-M   'P 1'
#
loop_
_entity.id
_entity.type
_entity.pdbx_description
1 polymer ?
#
loop_
_entity_poly.entity_id
_entity_poly.type
_entity_poly.pdbx_seq_one_letter_code
_entity_poly.pdbx_strand_id
1 'polypeptide(L)'
;MVQETHFIALVELCAKLQQTARRTEMVQLVGAFLHSLEEEEIGPAVLLIIGRVRIASACGKGSRAKKESLLKEMLSRARELEAKYLLKMIFGEMQHGVGEGVMLEAIARSAGVDVELVRKAYMFAGDLGQVATVALRKGKIGLQAIDIQVFKPIQPMLADSTHVSPGGRRP
;
A
#
# COMPACT_ATOMS: atom_id res chain seq x y z
N MET A 1 -7.22 25.20 3.06
CA MET A 1 -6.41 25.43 1.85
C MET A 1 -5.93 24.07 1.42
N VAL A 2 -6.56 23.47 0.40
CA VAL A 2 -6.16 22.14 -0.10
C VAL A 2 -4.88 22.37 -0.86
N GLN A 3 -3.72 22.10 -0.26
CA GLN A 3 -2.45 22.16 -0.99
C GLN A 3 -2.45 20.97 -1.95
N GLU A 4 -2.29 21.25 -3.24
CA GLU A 4 -2.29 20.26 -4.30
C GLU A 4 -1.14 19.27 -4.10
N THR A 5 -1.41 18.08 -3.54
CA THR A 5 -0.60 16.93 -3.92
C THR A 5 -0.93 16.58 -5.36
N HIS A 6 -0.16 17.15 -6.26
CA HIS A 6 -0.26 16.76 -7.65
C HIS A 6 0.08 15.27 -7.77
N PHE A 7 -0.84 14.51 -8.36
CA PHE A 7 -0.68 13.09 -8.72
C PHE A 7 0.63 12.83 -9.48
N ILE A 8 1.21 13.86 -10.10
CA ILE A 8 2.55 13.85 -10.68
C ILE A 8 3.66 13.35 -9.73
N ALA A 9 3.64 13.70 -8.44
CA ALA A 9 4.69 13.29 -7.51
C ALA A 9 4.66 11.76 -7.28
N LEU A 10 3.45 11.19 -7.24
CA LEU A 10 3.25 9.74 -7.19
C LEU A 10 3.74 9.08 -8.49
N VAL A 11 3.42 9.68 -9.64
CA VAL A 11 3.86 9.19 -10.96
C VAL A 11 5.38 9.18 -11.08
N GLU A 12 6.05 10.24 -10.63
CA GLU A 12 7.51 10.34 -10.60
C GLU A 12 8.14 9.29 -9.68
N LEU A 13 7.55 9.04 -8.50
CA LEU A 13 7.97 7.96 -7.62
C LEU A 13 7.85 6.61 -8.35
N CYS A 14 6.70 6.30 -8.93
CA CYS A 14 6.48 5.04 -9.64
C CYS A 14 7.44 4.86 -10.81
N ALA A 15 7.77 5.93 -11.55
CA ALA A 15 8.77 5.90 -12.61
C ALA A 15 10.18 5.61 -12.08
N LYS A 16 10.57 6.22 -10.96
CA LYS A 16 11.86 5.96 -10.29
C LYS A 16 11.94 4.52 -9.77
N LEU A 17 10.85 4.01 -9.20
CA LEU A 17 10.78 2.63 -8.71
C LEU A 17 10.94 1.60 -9.84
N GLN A 18 10.37 1.83 -11.02
CA GLN A 18 10.56 0.94 -12.18
C GLN A 18 12.01 0.87 -12.68
N GLN A 19 12.81 1.92 -12.44
CA GLN A 19 14.23 1.96 -12.81
C GLN A 19 15.15 1.38 -11.72
N THR A 20 14.60 1.07 -10.55
CA THR A 20 15.36 0.60 -9.40
C THR A 20 15.23 -0.91 -9.28
N ALA A 21 16.36 -1.63 -9.21
CA ALA A 21 16.36 -3.07 -8.95
C ALA A 21 16.66 -3.41 -7.47
N ARG A 22 17.09 -2.43 -6.68
CA ARG A 22 17.55 -2.63 -5.30
C ARG A 22 16.41 -2.39 -4.31
N ARG A 23 16.02 -3.45 -3.58
CA ARG A 23 14.98 -3.39 -2.55
C ARG A 23 15.20 -2.26 -1.53
N THR A 24 16.42 -2.09 -1.03
CA THR A 24 16.76 -1.05 -0.04
C THR A 24 16.50 0.37 -0.57
N GLU A 25 16.76 0.60 -1.85
CA GLU A 25 16.53 1.89 -2.50
C GLU A 25 15.04 2.14 -2.72
N MET A 26 14.27 1.11 -3.09
CA MET A 26 12.81 1.20 -3.13
C MET A 26 12.23 1.58 -1.76
N VAL A 27 12.70 0.94 -0.69
CA VAL A 27 12.28 1.23 0.68
C VAL A 27 12.56 2.70 1.05
N GLN A 28 13.73 3.22 0.66
CA GLN A 28 14.09 4.61 0.91
C GLN A 28 13.24 5.60 0.11
N LEU A 29 13.04 5.35 -1.19
CA LEU A 29 12.23 6.20 -2.06
C LEU A 29 10.78 6.26 -1.59
N VAL A 30 10.19 5.10 -1.28
CA VAL A 30 8.83 5.03 -0.74
C VAL A 30 8.75 5.73 0.61
N GLY A 31 9.70 5.49 1.52
CA GLY A 31 9.69 6.10 2.83
C GLY A 31 9.84 7.63 2.81
N ALA A 32 10.70 8.15 1.92
CA ALA A 32 10.85 9.59 1.70
C ALA A 32 9.56 10.21 1.15
N PHE A 33 8.90 9.54 0.21
CA PHE A 33 7.62 10.00 -0.34
C PHE A 33 6.53 10.04 0.74
N LEU A 34 6.40 9.01 1.57
CA LEU A 34 5.38 8.97 2.63
C LEU A 34 5.52 10.12 3.65
N HIS A 35 6.74 10.61 3.90
CA HIS A 35 6.96 11.78 4.76
C HIS A 35 6.53 13.10 4.14
N SER A 36 6.52 13.19 2.81
CA SER A 36 6.08 14.39 2.10
C SER A 36 4.55 14.55 1.99
N LEU A 37 3.79 13.54 2.44
CA LEU A 37 2.33 13.49 2.31
C LEU A 37 1.61 14.04 3.55
N GLU A 38 0.43 14.61 3.32
CA GLU A 38 -0.52 14.93 4.37
C GLU A 38 -1.19 13.65 4.92
N GLU A 39 -1.77 13.73 6.12
CA GLU A 39 -2.32 12.55 6.82
C GLU A 39 -3.41 11.82 6.01
N GLU A 40 -4.26 12.59 5.34
CA GLU A 40 -5.39 12.08 4.55
C GLU A 40 -4.93 11.35 3.28
N GLU A 41 -3.68 11.57 2.86
CA GLU A 41 -3.13 11.12 1.58
C GLU A 41 -2.27 9.87 1.72
N ILE A 42 -1.72 9.63 2.91
CA ILE A 42 -0.87 8.46 3.21
C ILE A 42 -1.61 7.16 2.86
N GLY A 43 -2.84 7.01 3.35
CA GLY A 43 -3.64 5.80 3.14
C GLY A 43 -3.90 5.51 1.65
N PRO A 44 -4.51 6.45 0.90
CA PRO A 44 -4.68 6.34 -0.54
C PRO A 44 -3.37 6.08 -1.29
N ALA A 45 -2.30 6.80 -0.99
CA ALA A 45 -1.00 6.65 -1.66
C ALA A 45 -0.43 5.22 -1.48
N VAL A 46 -0.46 4.68 -0.26
CA VAL A 46 0.01 3.31 0.01
C VAL A 46 -0.79 2.28 -0.79
N LEU A 47 -2.11 2.43 -0.85
CA LEU A 47 -2.98 1.53 -1.63
C LEU A 47 -2.72 1.65 -3.13
N LEU A 48 -2.52 2.86 -3.66
CA LEU A 48 -2.20 3.10 -5.06
C LEU A 48 -0.82 2.53 -5.44
N ILE A 49 0.20 2.69 -4.60
CA ILE A 49 1.55 2.16 -4.85
C ILE A 49 1.54 0.64 -4.90
N ILE A 50 0.76 -0.05 -4.07
CA ILE A 50 0.66 -1.53 -4.12
C ILE A 50 -0.29 -2.00 -5.25
N GLY A 51 -0.94 -1.08 -5.96
CA GLY A 51 -1.88 -1.42 -7.03
C GLY A 51 -3.25 -1.87 -6.54
N ARG A 52 -3.61 -1.57 -5.28
CA ARG A 52 -4.95 -1.79 -4.73
C ARG A 52 -5.83 -0.57 -5.00
N VAL A 53 -6.25 -0.39 -6.25
CA VAL A 53 -7.17 0.70 -6.63
C VAL A 53 -8.61 0.31 -6.28
N ARG A 54 -9.25 1.07 -5.38
CA ARG A 54 -10.70 0.99 -5.18
C ARG A 54 -11.37 2.03 -6.05
N ILE A 55 -11.85 1.62 -7.23
CA ILE A 55 -12.83 2.45 -7.96
C ILE A 55 -14.08 2.50 -7.08
N ALA A 56 -14.60 3.70 -6.85
CA ALA A 56 -15.78 3.96 -6.02
C ALA A 56 -16.82 2.85 -6.14
N SER A 57 -17.37 2.42 -4.99
CA SER A 57 -18.35 1.33 -4.82
C SER A 57 -19.70 1.64 -5.47
N ALA A 58 -19.71 2.04 -6.74
CA ALA A 58 -20.91 2.14 -7.54
C ALA A 58 -21.36 0.72 -7.87
N CYS A 59 -22.51 0.34 -7.33
CA CYS A 59 -23.21 -0.92 -7.59
C CYS A 59 -24.62 -0.60 -8.13
N GLY A 60 -25.19 -1.48 -8.97
CA GLY A 60 -26.55 -1.33 -9.51
C GLY A 60 -26.63 -0.92 -10.99
N LYS A 61 -27.86 -0.81 -11.51
CA LYS A 61 -28.14 -0.40 -12.90
C LYS A 61 -27.61 1.01 -13.14
N GLY A 62 -26.83 1.21 -14.21
CA GLY A 62 -26.19 2.51 -14.51
C GLY A 62 -24.84 2.76 -13.84
N SER A 63 -24.38 1.86 -12.94
CA SER A 63 -23.05 1.97 -12.32
C SER A 63 -21.91 2.01 -13.35
N ARG A 64 -22.02 1.23 -14.43
CA ARG A 64 -21.03 1.23 -15.52
C ARG A 64 -20.88 2.62 -16.15
N ALA A 65 -21.99 3.26 -16.51
CA ALA A 65 -21.98 4.61 -17.10
C ALA A 65 -21.41 5.65 -16.14
N LYS A 66 -21.71 5.52 -14.84
CA LYS A 66 -21.15 6.40 -13.80
C LYS A 66 -19.65 6.23 -13.62
N LYS A 67 -19.15 4.98 -13.57
CA LYS A 67 -17.70 4.68 -13.53
C LYS A 67 -16.99 5.20 -14.78
N GLU A 68 -17.58 5.02 -15.95
CA GLU A 68 -17.03 5.51 -17.20
C GLU A 68 -16.95 7.04 -17.24
N SER A 69 -17.99 7.74 -16.77
CA SER A 69 -18.00 9.21 -16.67
C SER A 69 -16.90 9.72 -15.75
N LEU A 70 -16.76 9.14 -14.55
CA LEU A 70 -15.73 9.53 -13.58
C LEU A 70 -14.32 9.30 -14.14
N LEU A 71 -14.12 8.16 -14.81
CA LEU A 71 -12.83 7.81 -15.39
C LEU A 71 -12.49 8.72 -16.58
N LYS A 72 -13.47 9.07 -17.42
CA LYS A 72 -13.31 10.07 -18.50
C LYS A 72 -12.95 11.45 -17.94
N GLU A 73 -13.60 11.88 -16.86
CA GLU A 73 -13.31 13.17 -16.21
C GLU A 73 -11.91 13.20 -15.59
N MET A 74 -11.48 12.10 -14.95
CA MET A 74 -10.13 11.98 -14.42
C MET A 74 -9.08 11.99 -15.53
N LEU A 75 -9.29 11.22 -16.60
CA LEU A 75 -8.36 11.15 -17.73
C LEU A 75 -8.31 12.46 -18.54
N SER A 76 -9.42 13.20 -18.67
CA SER A 76 -9.43 14.46 -19.42
C SER A 76 -8.64 15.57 -18.73
N ARG A 77 -8.46 15.48 -17.41
CA ARG A 77 -7.67 16.42 -16.61
C ARG A 77 -6.23 15.96 -16.39
N ALA A 78 -5.91 14.69 -16.71
CA ALA A 78 -4.60 14.09 -16.49
C ALA A 78 -3.62 14.43 -17.63
N ARG A 79 -2.35 14.66 -17.28
CA ARG A 79 -1.25 14.75 -18.25
C ARG A 79 -0.93 13.37 -18.85
N GLU A 80 -0.22 13.31 -19.98
CA GLU A 80 0.10 12.04 -20.65
C GLU A 80 0.76 10.99 -19.73
N LEU A 81 1.74 11.42 -18.93
CA LEU A 81 2.40 10.56 -17.95
C LEU A 81 1.44 10.14 -16.83
N GLU A 82 0.60 11.04 -16.34
CA GLU A 82 -0.39 10.76 -15.30
C GLU A 82 -1.42 9.74 -15.79
N ALA A 83 -1.98 9.94 -16.98
CA ALA A 83 -2.92 9.02 -17.61
C ALA A 83 -2.31 7.61 -17.78
N LYS A 84 -1.06 7.52 -18.23
CA LYS A 84 -0.33 6.25 -18.37
C LYS A 84 -0.25 5.49 -17.05
N TYR A 85 0.19 6.14 -15.97
CA TYR A 85 0.32 5.47 -14.68
C TYR A 85 -1.03 5.22 -14.00
N LEU A 86 -2.01 6.10 -14.17
CA LEU A 86 -3.37 5.88 -13.69
C LEU A 86 -3.98 4.62 -14.32
N LEU A 87 -3.83 4.43 -15.63
CA LEU A 87 -4.26 3.21 -16.31
C LEU A 87 -3.51 1.99 -15.79
N LYS A 88 -2.18 2.06 -15.63
CA LYS A 88 -1.40 0.96 -15.03
C LYS A 88 -1.88 0.59 -13.63
N MET A 89 -2.22 1.57 -12.80
CA MET A 89 -2.78 1.33 -11.46
C MET A 89 -4.13 0.63 -11.54
N ILE A 90 -5.02 1.10 -12.43
CA ILE A 90 -6.36 0.52 -12.62
C ILE A 90 -6.30 -0.93 -13.11
N PHE A 91 -5.36 -1.24 -14.01
CA PHE A 91 -5.14 -2.60 -14.51
C PHE A 91 -4.28 -3.47 -13.58
N GLY A 92 -3.64 -2.89 -12.56
CA GLY A 92 -2.74 -3.61 -11.65
C GLY A 92 -1.38 -3.96 -12.26
N GLU A 93 -0.98 -3.29 -13.34
CA GLU A 93 0.23 -3.60 -14.14
C GLU A 93 1.43 -2.71 -13.79
N MET A 94 1.52 -2.26 -12.55
CA MET A 94 2.53 -1.25 -12.17
C MET A 94 3.98 -1.76 -12.25
N GLN A 95 4.20 -3.07 -12.07
CA GLN A 95 5.47 -3.79 -12.35
C GLN A 95 6.76 -3.12 -11.81
N HIS A 96 6.69 -2.42 -10.68
CA HIS A 96 7.84 -1.75 -10.07
C HIS A 96 8.43 -2.50 -8.86
N GLY A 97 8.04 -3.76 -8.63
CA GLY A 97 8.62 -4.62 -7.58
C GLY A 97 8.26 -4.25 -6.14
N VAL A 98 7.41 -3.24 -5.92
CA VAL A 98 6.95 -2.85 -4.57
C VAL A 98 5.69 -3.64 -4.22
N GLY A 99 5.89 -4.76 -3.53
CA GLY A 99 4.82 -5.51 -2.89
C GLY A 99 4.62 -5.13 -1.41
N GLU A 100 3.72 -5.84 -0.73
CA GLU A 100 3.40 -5.60 0.68
C GLU A 100 4.62 -5.65 1.60
N GLY A 101 5.54 -6.58 1.38
CA GLY A 101 6.76 -6.71 2.21
C GLY A 101 7.69 -5.50 2.11
N VAL A 102 7.86 -4.93 0.91
CA VAL A 102 8.67 -3.72 0.69
C VAL A 102 7.99 -2.51 1.32
N MET A 103 6.67 -2.42 1.20
CA MET A 103 5.89 -1.34 1.79
C MET A 103 5.91 -1.37 3.32
N LEU A 104 5.74 -2.55 3.94
CA LEU A 104 5.83 -2.71 5.39
C LEU A 104 7.18 -2.25 5.94
N GLU A 105 8.26 -2.60 5.25
CA GLU A 105 9.61 -2.17 5.62
C GLU A 105 9.79 -0.65 5.43
N ALA A 106 9.24 -0.08 4.35
CA ALA A 106 9.25 1.37 4.12
C ALA A 106 8.49 2.12 5.22
N ILE A 107 7.30 1.64 5.61
CA ILE A 107 6.52 2.22 6.71
C ILE A 107 7.28 2.13 8.03
N ALA A 108 7.83 0.96 8.37
CA ALA A 108 8.56 0.74 9.61
C ALA A 108 9.79 1.64 9.71
N ARG A 109 10.60 1.70 8.65
CA ARG A 109 11.76 2.57 8.56
C ARG A 109 11.37 4.04 8.66
N SER A 110 10.26 4.42 8.03
CA SER A 110 9.79 5.80 8.02
C SER A 110 9.26 6.26 9.38
N ALA A 111 8.51 5.40 10.05
CA ALA A 111 7.98 5.67 11.39
C ALA A 111 9.00 5.43 12.52
N GLY A 112 10.20 4.93 12.21
CA GLY A 112 11.23 4.61 13.21
C GLY A 112 10.82 3.47 14.17
N VAL A 113 10.04 2.51 13.69
CA VAL A 113 9.51 1.39 14.48
C VAL A 113 10.00 0.04 13.94
N ASP A 114 9.85 -1.01 14.75
CA ASP A 114 10.17 -2.37 14.34
C ASP A 114 9.21 -2.85 13.22
N VAL A 115 9.77 -3.47 12.18
CA VAL A 115 9.03 -4.06 11.06
C VAL A 115 8.03 -5.10 11.55
N GLU A 116 8.37 -5.88 12.56
CA GLU A 116 7.50 -6.93 13.10
C GLU A 116 6.28 -6.35 13.83
N LEU A 117 6.42 -5.17 14.45
CA LEU A 117 5.29 -4.47 15.04
C LEU A 117 4.31 -3.99 13.97
N VAL A 118 4.82 -3.45 12.86
CA VAL A 118 4.00 -3.01 11.72
C VAL A 118 3.32 -4.21 11.06
N ARG A 119 4.05 -5.32 10.87
CA ARG A 119 3.51 -6.56 10.32
C ARG A 119 2.36 -7.09 11.19
N LYS A 120 2.54 -7.14 12.51
CA LYS A 120 1.50 -7.55 13.46
C LYS A 120 0.27 -6.64 13.37
N ALA A 121 0.47 -5.32 13.39
CA ALA A 121 -0.62 -4.37 13.23
C ALA A 121 -1.38 -4.56 11.92
N TYR A 122 -0.68 -4.85 10.82
CA TYR A 122 -1.29 -5.17 9.53
C TYR A 122 -2.07 -6.49 9.54
N MET A 123 -1.59 -7.53 10.22
CA MET A 123 -2.33 -8.78 10.38
C MET A 123 -3.69 -8.58 11.08
N PHE A 124 -3.76 -7.66 12.06
CA PHE A 124 -4.98 -7.37 12.80
C PHE A 124 -5.89 -6.37 12.10
N ALA A 125 -5.30 -5.32 11.51
CA ALA A 125 -6.08 -4.29 10.83
C ALA A 125 -6.59 -4.73 9.45
N GLY A 126 -5.86 -5.58 8.72
CA GLY A 126 -6.21 -5.99 7.36
C GLY A 126 -6.15 -4.88 6.30
N ASP A 127 -5.79 -3.65 6.69
CA ASP A 127 -5.69 -2.48 5.82
C ASP A 127 -4.31 -1.81 6.02
N LEU A 128 -3.50 -1.83 4.96
CA LEU A 128 -2.15 -1.30 5.01
C LEU A 128 -2.12 0.23 4.98
N GLY A 129 -3.09 0.87 4.33
CA GLY A 129 -3.20 2.32 4.30
C GLY A 129 -3.47 2.87 5.70
N GLN A 130 -4.39 2.24 6.43
CA GLN A 130 -4.65 2.60 7.83
C GLN A 130 -3.41 2.42 8.71
N VAL A 131 -2.70 1.29 8.56
CA VAL A 131 -1.49 1.00 9.34
C VAL A 131 -0.39 2.03 9.05
N ALA A 132 -0.22 2.42 7.80
CA ALA A 132 0.74 3.46 7.41
C ALA A 132 0.44 4.80 8.07
N THR A 133 -0.83 5.24 8.04
CA THR A 133 -1.26 6.49 8.69
C THR A 133 -1.01 6.44 10.19
N VAL A 134 -1.40 5.35 10.86
CA VAL A 134 -1.19 5.18 12.30
C VAL A 134 0.30 5.13 12.65
N ALA A 135 1.11 4.41 11.88
CA ALA A 135 2.55 4.32 12.08
C ALA A 135 3.23 5.70 11.99
N LEU A 136 2.94 6.47 10.94
CA LEU A 136 3.60 7.75 10.68
C LEU A 136 3.14 8.87 11.62
N ARG A 137 1.90 8.81 12.14
CA ARG A 137 1.34 9.87 12.99
C ARG A 137 1.43 9.57 14.48
N LYS A 138 1.18 8.32 14.87
CA LYS A 138 1.09 7.89 16.27
C LYS A 138 2.26 7.00 16.69
N GLY A 139 3.12 6.63 15.74
CA GLY A 139 4.32 5.83 16.01
C GLY A 139 4.01 4.48 16.65
N LYS A 140 4.93 4.05 17.51
CA LYS A 140 4.86 2.77 18.23
C LYS A 140 3.58 2.62 19.05
N ILE A 141 3.15 3.68 19.74
CA ILE A 141 1.99 3.65 20.65
C ILE A 141 0.71 3.40 19.85
N GLY A 142 0.55 4.09 18.72
CA GLY A 142 -0.61 3.90 17.85
C GLY A 142 -0.70 2.48 17.28
N LEU A 143 0.43 1.90 16.88
CA LEU A 143 0.48 0.54 16.35
C LEU A 143 0.15 -0.52 17.41
N GLN A 144 0.57 -0.31 18.66
CA GLN A 144 0.25 -1.20 19.77
C GLN A 144 -1.22 -1.16 20.17
N ALA A 145 -1.92 -0.05 19.91
CA ALA A 145 -3.34 0.10 20.16
C ALA A 145 -4.23 -0.57 19.10
N ILE A 146 -3.65 -1.07 18.00
CA ILE A 146 -4.39 -1.82 16.99
C ILE A 146 -4.65 -3.22 17.52
N ASP A 147 -5.93 -3.53 17.72
CA ASP A 147 -6.41 -4.84 18.16
C ASP A 147 -7.43 -5.39 17.16
N ILE A 148 -7.82 -6.65 17.34
CA ILE A 148 -8.80 -7.34 16.52
C ILE A 148 -10.16 -6.67 16.69
N GLN A 149 -10.78 -6.31 15.57
CA GLN A 149 -12.11 -5.72 15.54
C GLN A 149 -13.12 -6.74 14.98
N VAL A 150 -14.26 -6.89 15.65
CA VAL A 150 -15.36 -7.73 15.14
C VAL A 150 -15.81 -7.20 13.78
N PHE A 151 -16.07 -8.10 12.84
CA PHE A 151 -16.40 -7.79 11.43
C PHE A 151 -15.26 -7.22 10.59
N LYS A 152 -14.02 -7.19 11.10
CA LYS A 152 -12.83 -6.90 10.29
C LYS A 152 -12.01 -8.18 10.07
N PRO A 153 -11.72 -8.56 8.81
CA PRO A 153 -10.96 -9.77 8.55
C PRO A 153 -9.51 -9.62 9.01
N ILE A 154 -9.02 -10.62 9.75
CA ILE A 154 -7.60 -10.77 10.07
C ILE A 154 -6.89 -11.56 8.98
N GLN A 155 -5.59 -11.33 8.80
CA GLN A 155 -4.78 -12.18 7.92
C GLN A 155 -4.76 -13.62 8.46
N PRO A 156 -5.00 -14.64 7.62
CA PRO A 156 -5.02 -16.02 8.08
C PRO A 156 -3.63 -16.43 8.58
N MET A 157 -3.60 -17.23 9.65
CA MET A 157 -2.36 -17.91 10.03
C MET A 157 -2.03 -18.95 8.96
N LEU A 158 -0.81 -18.89 8.44
CA LEU A 158 -0.28 -19.91 7.54
C LEU A 158 0.48 -20.96 8.37
N ALA A 159 0.26 -22.23 8.06
CA ALA A 159 1.00 -23.32 8.66
C ALA A 159 2.27 -23.58 7.84
N ASP A 160 3.38 -23.83 8.53
CA ASP A 160 4.63 -24.21 7.88
C ASP A 160 4.66 -25.73 7.65
N SER A 161 5.22 -26.18 6.54
CA SER A 161 5.36 -27.60 6.27
C SER A 161 6.58 -28.14 7.02
N THR A 162 6.35 -29.02 7.99
CA THR A 162 7.45 -29.69 8.70
C THR A 162 8.12 -30.70 7.77
N HIS A 163 9.36 -30.41 7.35
CA HIS A 163 10.20 -31.40 6.68
C HIS A 163 10.67 -32.43 7.71
N VAL A 164 9.90 -33.52 7.88
CA VAL A 164 10.35 -34.67 8.66
C VAL A 164 11.45 -35.37 7.87
N SER A 165 12.71 -35.20 8.29
CA SER A 165 13.83 -35.98 7.77
C SER A 165 13.67 -37.44 8.21
N PRO A 166 13.77 -38.45 7.32
CA PRO A 166 13.65 -39.86 7.69
C PRO A 166 14.95 -40.32 8.34
N GLY A 167 15.12 -40.05 9.64
CA GLY A 167 16.38 -40.35 10.30
C GLY A 167 16.36 -40.08 11.80
N GLY A 168 15.65 -40.90 12.56
CA GLY A 168 15.71 -40.88 14.01
C GLY A 168 15.07 -42.13 14.59
N ARG A 169 15.85 -43.22 14.71
CA ARG A 169 15.47 -44.33 15.59
C ARG A 169 15.29 -43.76 17.00
N ARG A 170 14.08 -43.89 17.54
CA ARG A 170 13.85 -43.71 18.98
C ARG A 170 14.42 -44.94 19.72
N PRO A 171 14.92 -44.75 20.96
CA PRO A 171 15.35 -45.85 21.82
C PRO A 171 14.20 -46.79 22.18
#